data_AF-A0A9W9FLP6-F1
#
_entry.id   AF-A0A9W9FLP6-F1
#
_cell.length_a   1.000
_cell.length_b   1.000
_cell.length_c   1.000
_cell.angle_alpha   90.00
_cell.angle_beta   90.00
_cell.angle_gamma   90.00
#
_symmetry.space_group_name_H-M   'P 1'
#
loop_
_entity.id
_entity.type
_entity.pdbx_description
1 polymer ?
#
loop_
_entity_poly.entity_id
_entity_poly.type
_entity_poly.pdbx_seq_one_letter_code
_entity_poly.pdbx_strand_id
1 'polypeptide(L)'
;MSMSRAPFTLQHPFLIEEELIPTYNPTKFYLVHIGEVFNNRYQVVGKLGYGSNATQYVALKVYTGSASINKELEVCTHFSTVQSDHAVQSCLRPLGDHFEIKDPGEHNIYTCLVHRPLGISLDELIPLLPDKVMNSEIVRMTIRNILAALDFLHTEAGLFEDAEFQEPIPRKTLPDRTIYNLYLTPIAYLVRNARAV
;
A
#
# COMPACT_ATOMS: atom_id res chain seq x y z
N MET A 1 25.87 -24.60 -22.24
CA MET A 1 24.85 -25.36 -21.48
C MET A 1 24.23 -24.41 -20.47
N SER A 2 22.99 -24.00 -20.67
CA SER A 2 22.26 -23.10 -19.77
C SER A 2 21.75 -23.91 -18.59
N MET A 3 22.25 -23.63 -17.38
CA MET A 3 21.62 -24.12 -16.15
C MET A 3 20.47 -23.19 -15.81
N SER A 4 19.27 -23.55 -16.28
CA SER A 4 18.01 -23.05 -15.74
C SER A 4 17.94 -23.45 -14.26
N ARG A 5 18.31 -22.55 -13.36
CA ARG A 5 18.11 -22.72 -11.93
C ARG A 5 16.59 -22.70 -11.71
N ALA A 6 16.01 -23.85 -11.39
CA ALA A 6 14.60 -23.92 -11.02
C ALA A 6 14.33 -22.93 -9.87
N PRO A 7 13.17 -22.24 -9.83
CA PRO A 7 12.87 -21.33 -8.75
C PRO A 7 12.97 -22.07 -7.41
N PHE A 8 13.69 -21.47 -6.46
CA PHE A 8 13.83 -22.02 -5.12
C PHE A 8 12.46 -22.05 -4.44
N THR A 9 11.87 -23.24 -4.32
CA THR A 9 10.65 -23.44 -3.54
C THR A 9 11.06 -23.61 -2.08
N LEU A 10 10.59 -22.72 -1.20
CA LEU A 10 10.72 -22.91 0.24
C LEU A 10 9.91 -24.15 0.63
N GLN A 11 10.56 -25.13 1.25
CA GLN A 11 9.88 -26.31 1.79
C GLN A 11 9.47 -26.03 3.24
N HIS A 12 8.29 -26.54 3.61
CA HIS A 12 7.84 -26.62 5.01
C HIS A 12 8.99 -27.15 5.89
N PRO A 13 9.35 -26.53 7.03
CA PRO A 13 8.51 -25.74 7.93
C PRO A 13 8.81 -24.24 8.01
N PHE A 14 9.52 -23.68 7.03
CA PHE A 14 9.83 -22.25 7.07
C PHE A 14 8.60 -21.43 6.71
N LEU A 15 8.05 -20.73 7.71
CA LEU A 15 6.98 -19.76 7.51
C LEU A 15 7.53 -18.53 6.78
N ILE A 16 6.77 -18.03 5.81
CA ILE A 16 7.05 -16.73 5.18
C ILE A 16 6.46 -15.59 6.02
N GLU A 17 6.90 -14.36 5.77
CA GLU A 17 6.53 -13.17 6.55
C GLU A 17 5.02 -13.05 6.83
N GLU A 18 4.18 -13.32 5.81
CA GLU A 18 2.72 -13.26 5.96
C GLU A 18 2.17 -14.32 6.92
N GLU A 19 2.74 -15.52 6.91
CA GLU A 19 2.32 -16.64 7.76
C GLU A 19 2.72 -16.45 9.22
N LEU A 20 3.59 -15.47 9.52
CA LEU A 20 3.91 -15.08 10.89
C LEU A 20 2.80 -14.21 11.53
N ILE A 21 1.86 -13.71 10.74
CA ILE A 21 0.77 -12.88 11.25
C ILE A 21 -0.28 -13.78 11.91
N PRO A 22 -0.60 -13.60 13.21
CA PRO A 22 -1.50 -14.51 13.93
C PRO A 22 -2.92 -14.62 13.34
N THR A 23 -3.34 -13.63 12.56
CA THR A 23 -4.66 -13.56 11.91
C THR A 23 -4.63 -13.93 10.43
N TYR A 24 -3.48 -14.40 9.91
CA TYR A 24 -3.35 -14.83 8.52
C TYR A 24 -4.27 -16.01 8.23
N ASN A 25 -5.06 -15.88 7.17
CA ASN A 25 -5.85 -16.97 6.63
C ASN A 25 -5.73 -16.94 5.10
N PRO A 26 -5.10 -17.95 4.46
CA PRO A 26 -4.88 -17.96 3.02
C PRO A 26 -6.18 -17.89 2.21
N THR A 27 -7.32 -18.39 2.74
CA THR A 27 -8.61 -18.36 2.03
C THR A 27 -9.19 -16.96 1.90
N LYS A 28 -8.63 -15.96 2.59
CA LYS A 28 -9.03 -14.56 2.48
C LYS A 28 -8.24 -13.79 1.43
N PHE A 29 -7.13 -14.35 0.94
CA PHE A 29 -6.25 -13.68 0.00
C PHE A 29 -6.45 -14.22 -1.41
N TYR A 30 -6.37 -13.33 -2.39
CA TYR A 30 -6.32 -13.74 -3.79
C TYR A 30 -4.94 -14.30 -4.11
N LEU A 31 -4.89 -15.46 -4.76
CA LEU A 31 -3.63 -16.07 -5.19
C LEU A 31 -3.12 -15.41 -6.48
N VAL A 32 -2.23 -14.44 -6.34
CA VAL A 32 -1.63 -13.73 -7.48
C VAL A 32 -0.47 -14.52 -8.09
N HIS A 33 -0.48 -14.69 -9.42
CA HIS A 33 0.62 -15.32 -10.16
C HIS A 33 1.50 -14.30 -10.90
N ILE A 34 2.82 -14.51 -10.91
CA ILE A 34 3.71 -13.70 -11.76
C ILE A 34 3.37 -13.93 -13.23
N GLY A 35 3.22 -12.85 -13.99
CA GLY A 35 2.80 -12.87 -15.39
C GLY A 35 1.28 -12.76 -15.58
N GLU A 36 0.48 -12.89 -14.52
CA GLU A 36 -0.97 -12.68 -14.54
C GLU A 36 -1.32 -11.25 -14.92
N VAL A 37 -2.43 -11.06 -15.64
CA VAL A 37 -2.86 -9.76 -16.15
C VAL A 37 -4.19 -9.35 -15.52
N PHE A 38 -4.16 -8.32 -14.68
CA PHE A 38 -5.34 -7.73 -14.05
C PHE A 38 -5.95 -6.66 -14.93
N ASN A 39 -7.28 -6.59 -14.97
CA ASN A 39 -8.06 -5.59 -15.72
C ASN A 39 -7.60 -5.42 -17.20
N ASN A 40 -7.15 -6.50 -17.84
CA ASN A 40 -6.62 -6.48 -19.22
C ASN A 40 -5.54 -5.41 -19.47
N ARG A 41 -4.79 -5.05 -18.42
CA ARG A 41 -3.86 -3.91 -18.44
C ARG A 41 -2.66 -4.08 -17.53
N TYR A 42 -2.79 -4.66 -16.36
CA TYR A 42 -1.75 -4.68 -15.34
C TYR A 42 -1.14 -6.06 -15.22
N GLN A 43 0.01 -6.27 -15.87
CA GLN A 43 0.72 -7.54 -15.77
C GLN A 43 1.61 -7.57 -14.54
N VAL A 44 1.45 -8.58 -13.69
CA VAL A 44 2.27 -8.79 -12.49
C VAL A 44 3.69 -9.20 -12.86
N VAL A 45 4.66 -8.46 -12.31
CA VAL A 45 6.09 -8.68 -12.55
C VAL A 45 6.77 -9.20 -11.30
N GLY A 46 6.29 -8.81 -10.13
CA GLY A 46 6.84 -9.25 -8.85
C GLY A 46 5.93 -8.86 -7.70
N LYS A 47 6.15 -9.51 -6.56
CA LYS A 47 5.62 -9.02 -5.27
C LYS A 47 6.43 -7.80 -4.86
N LEU A 48 5.74 -6.74 -4.44
CA LEU A 48 6.40 -5.51 -4.02
C LEU A 48 6.83 -5.70 -2.57
N GLY A 49 8.12 -5.98 -2.39
CA GLY A 49 8.78 -5.84 -1.09
C GLY A 49 9.23 -4.40 -0.87
N TYR A 50 9.87 -4.18 0.27
CA TYR A 50 10.52 -2.92 0.61
C TYR A 50 11.55 -2.50 -0.47
N GLY A 51 11.40 -1.27 -0.99
CA GLY A 51 12.32 -0.62 -1.92
C GLY A 51 12.28 -1.07 -3.39
N SER A 52 11.37 -0.49 -4.20
CA SER A 52 11.51 -0.55 -5.67
C SER A 52 11.20 0.80 -6.32
N ASN A 53 12.24 1.49 -6.77
CA ASN A 53 12.14 2.71 -7.58
C ASN A 53 12.14 2.31 -9.05
N ALA A 54 10.96 2.11 -9.64
CA ALA A 54 10.87 1.79 -11.06
C ALA A 54 9.86 2.75 -11.73
N THR A 55 10.38 3.67 -12.55
CA THR A 55 9.63 4.75 -13.22
C THR A 55 8.64 4.27 -14.27
N GLN A 56 8.69 2.99 -14.66
CA GLN A 56 7.82 2.38 -15.68
C GLN A 56 6.77 1.43 -15.09
N TYR A 57 6.74 1.27 -13.77
CA TYR A 57 5.87 0.31 -13.10
C TYR A 57 4.90 1.03 -12.17
N VAL A 58 3.78 0.37 -11.85
CA VAL A 58 2.83 0.82 -10.83
C VAL A 58 2.67 -0.23 -9.75
N ALA A 59 2.24 0.19 -8.57
CA ALA A 59 1.95 -0.69 -7.46
C ALA A 59 0.47 -1.09 -7.49
N LEU A 60 0.19 -2.38 -7.60
CA LEU A 60 -1.13 -2.98 -7.49
C LEU A 60 -1.30 -3.55 -6.09
N LYS A 61 -2.25 -3.02 -5.33
CA LYS A 61 -2.59 -3.45 -3.97
C LYS A 61 -3.87 -4.28 -4.01
N VAL A 62 -3.77 -5.56 -3.67
CA VAL A 62 -4.91 -6.50 -3.68
C VAL A 62 -5.39 -6.73 -2.26
N TYR A 63 -6.62 -6.31 -1.96
CA TYR A 63 -7.23 -6.47 -0.64
C TYR A 63 -7.74 -7.88 -0.45
N THR A 64 -7.95 -8.27 0.81
CA THR A 64 -8.60 -9.53 1.13
C THR A 64 -10.07 -9.51 0.69
N GLY A 65 -10.63 -10.69 0.42
CA GLY A 65 -12.05 -10.84 0.14
C GLY A 65 -12.86 -10.57 1.40
N SER A 66 -13.39 -9.35 1.56
CA SER A 66 -14.33 -9.01 2.62
C SER A 66 -15.51 -8.21 2.07
N ALA A 67 -16.67 -8.40 2.68
CA ALA A 67 -17.90 -7.67 2.35
C ALA A 67 -17.91 -6.22 2.89
N SER A 68 -16.81 -5.76 3.49
CA SER A 68 -16.71 -4.43 4.09
C SER A 68 -16.23 -3.40 3.09
N ILE A 69 -16.82 -2.20 3.16
CA ILE A 69 -16.39 -1.02 2.43
C ILE A 69 -14.87 -0.80 2.60
N ASN A 70 -14.18 -0.57 1.49
CA ASN A 70 -12.77 -0.24 1.49
C ASN A 70 -12.59 1.23 1.87
N LYS A 71 -12.37 1.51 3.16
CA LYS A 71 -12.16 2.87 3.68
C LYS A 71 -11.03 3.61 2.96
N GLU A 72 -9.98 2.90 2.53
CA GLU A 72 -8.86 3.51 1.80
C GLU A 72 -9.27 3.98 0.40
N LEU A 73 -10.15 3.23 -0.29
CA LEU A 73 -10.72 3.65 -1.57
C LEU A 73 -11.58 4.90 -1.40
N GLU A 74 -12.44 4.96 -0.38
CA GLU A 74 -13.28 6.13 -0.10
C GLU A 74 -12.43 7.38 0.16
N VAL A 75 -11.44 7.23 1.04
CA VAL A 75 -10.44 8.25 1.36
C VAL A 75 -9.73 8.76 0.12
N CYS A 76 -9.16 7.85 -0.67
CA CYS A 76 -8.40 8.23 -1.86
C CYS A 76 -9.28 8.87 -2.94
N THR A 77 -10.53 8.41 -3.06
CA THR A 77 -11.52 8.99 -3.98
C THR A 77 -11.88 10.40 -3.53
N HIS A 78 -12.13 10.60 -2.23
CA HIS A 78 -12.42 11.91 -1.68
C HIS A 78 -11.28 12.91 -1.95
N PHE A 79 -10.02 12.53 -1.69
CA PHE A 79 -8.87 13.38 -1.98
C PHE A 79 -8.78 13.83 -3.44
N SER A 80 -9.21 12.98 -4.36
CA SER A 80 -9.21 13.29 -5.79
C SER A 80 -10.33 14.27 -6.18
N THR A 81 -11.36 14.42 -5.34
CA THR A 81 -12.50 15.33 -5.57
C THR A 81 -12.34 16.70 -4.91
N VAL A 82 -11.53 16.81 -3.85
CA VAL A 82 -11.28 18.09 -3.17
C VAL A 82 -10.43 18.98 -4.08
N GLN A 83 -10.99 20.12 -4.51
CA GLN A 83 -10.24 21.14 -5.23
C GLN A 83 -9.45 21.98 -4.23
N SER A 84 -8.13 21.93 -4.34
CA SER A 84 -7.21 22.72 -3.51
C SER A 84 -6.39 23.66 -4.38
N ASP A 85 -6.23 24.91 -3.93
CA ASP A 85 -5.31 25.87 -4.54
C ASP A 85 -3.84 25.56 -4.20
N HIS A 86 -3.62 24.72 -3.19
CA HIS A 86 -2.30 24.39 -2.71
C HIS A 86 -1.71 23.22 -3.50
N ALA A 87 -0.42 23.32 -3.84
CA ALA A 87 0.37 22.22 -4.42
C ALA A 87 0.46 20.96 -3.53
N VAL A 88 -0.31 20.89 -2.45
CA VAL A 88 -0.34 19.88 -1.40
C VAL A 88 -0.95 18.56 -1.89
N GLN A 89 -1.79 18.57 -2.94
CA GLN A 89 -2.17 17.32 -3.61
C GLN A 89 -0.95 16.52 -4.10
N SER A 90 0.18 17.17 -4.38
CA SER A 90 1.43 16.47 -4.72
C SER A 90 2.13 15.81 -3.52
N CYS A 91 1.80 16.23 -2.30
CA CYS A 91 2.30 15.63 -1.06
C CYS A 91 1.53 14.36 -0.67
N LEU A 92 0.32 14.18 -1.20
CA LEU A 92 -0.46 12.96 -1.05
C LEU A 92 -0.23 12.02 -2.23
N ARG A 93 -0.34 10.72 -1.98
CA ARG A 93 -0.24 9.70 -3.03
C ARG A 93 -1.58 9.61 -3.76
N PRO A 94 -1.69 10.01 -5.04
CA PRO A 94 -2.95 9.89 -5.77
C PRO A 94 -3.29 8.41 -6.02
N LEU A 95 -4.59 8.13 -6.09
CA LEU A 95 -5.12 6.87 -6.63
C LEU A 95 -5.08 6.95 -8.14
N GLY A 96 -4.38 6.00 -8.78
CA GLY A 96 -4.24 5.95 -10.22
C GLY A 96 -5.41 5.24 -10.90
N ASP A 97 -5.84 4.11 -10.35
CA ASP A 97 -6.93 3.27 -10.85
C ASP A 97 -7.47 2.41 -9.71
N HIS A 98 -8.70 1.93 -9.84
CA HIS A 98 -9.26 0.93 -8.94
C HIS A 98 -10.23 0.04 -9.69
N PHE A 99 -10.29 -1.23 -9.31
CA PHE A 99 -11.20 -2.21 -9.92
C PHE A 99 -11.41 -3.39 -8.99
N GLU A 100 -12.36 -4.26 -9.35
CA GLU A 100 -12.65 -5.49 -8.63
C GLU A 100 -12.28 -6.70 -9.49
N ILE A 101 -11.82 -7.76 -8.83
CA ILE A 101 -11.60 -9.07 -9.43
C ILE A 101 -12.41 -10.13 -8.70
N LYS A 102 -12.70 -11.22 -9.39
CA LYS A 102 -13.42 -12.38 -8.86
C LYS A 102 -12.50 -13.58 -8.91
N ASP A 103 -12.52 -14.39 -7.86
CA ASP A 103 -11.79 -15.65 -7.86
C ASP A 103 -12.43 -16.67 -8.83
N PRO A 104 -11.63 -17.43 -9.62
CA PRO A 104 -12.14 -18.52 -10.45
C PRO A 104 -12.49 -19.74 -9.59
N GLY A 105 -13.56 -19.67 -8.81
CA GLY A 105 -14.03 -20.79 -8.00
C GLY A 105 -14.77 -20.37 -6.75
N GLU A 106 -14.29 -19.34 -6.07
CA GLU A 106 -14.94 -18.75 -4.90
C GLU A 106 -15.73 -17.49 -5.30
N HIS A 107 -16.92 -17.27 -4.73
CA HIS A 107 -17.74 -16.08 -4.98
C HIS A 107 -17.16 -14.80 -4.31
N ASN A 108 -15.87 -14.80 -4.01
CA ASN A 108 -15.17 -13.69 -3.36
C ASN A 108 -14.84 -12.62 -4.39
N ILE A 109 -15.08 -11.37 -3.99
CA ILE A 109 -14.72 -10.17 -4.75
C ILE A 109 -13.56 -9.51 -4.02
N TYR A 110 -12.50 -9.16 -4.75
CA TYR A 110 -11.32 -8.52 -4.20
C TYR A 110 -11.16 -7.13 -4.82
N THR A 111 -11.11 -6.11 -3.97
CA THR A 111 -10.82 -4.74 -4.39
C THR A 111 -9.32 -4.62 -4.68
N CYS A 112 -9.01 -4.01 -5.83
CA CYS A 112 -7.66 -3.73 -6.29
C CYS A 112 -7.47 -2.22 -6.40
N LEU A 113 -6.43 -1.68 -5.76
CA LEU A 113 -6.04 -0.28 -5.87
C LEU A 113 -4.70 -0.15 -6.59
N VAL A 114 -4.62 0.78 -7.54
CA VAL A 114 -3.40 1.05 -8.30
C VAL A 114 -2.84 2.40 -7.91
N HIS A 115 -1.57 2.43 -7.53
CA HIS A 115 -0.87 3.64 -7.17
C HIS A 115 0.48 3.76 -7.88
N ARG A 116 0.98 4.99 -8.01
CA ARG A 116 2.40 5.20 -8.36
C ARG A 116 3.29 4.59 -7.28
N PRO A 117 4.39 3.88 -7.62
CA PRO A 117 5.29 3.35 -6.62
C PRO A 117 5.91 4.51 -5.84
N LEU A 118 6.00 4.34 -4.52
CA LEU A 118 6.77 5.25 -3.67
C LEU A 118 8.13 4.62 -3.39
N GLY A 119 9.10 5.47 -3.06
CA GLY A 119 10.41 5.02 -2.63
C GLY A 119 10.39 4.39 -1.25
N ILE A 120 11.58 4.16 -0.70
CA ILE A 120 11.76 3.66 0.65
C ILE A 120 11.18 4.63 1.68
N SER A 121 10.74 4.09 2.82
CA SER A 121 10.27 4.89 3.94
C SER A 121 11.44 5.58 4.66
N LEU A 122 11.12 6.52 5.56
CA LEU A 122 12.15 7.25 6.31
C LEU A 122 12.93 6.33 7.26
N ASP A 123 12.27 5.34 7.86
CA ASP A 123 12.91 4.35 8.73
C ASP A 123 13.89 3.46 7.97
N GLU A 124 13.62 3.17 6.70
CA GLU A 124 14.54 2.45 5.82
C GLU A 124 15.67 3.34 5.29
N LEU A 125 15.38 4.62 5.05
CA LEU A 125 16.37 5.58 4.59
C LEU A 125 17.44 5.84 5.65
N ILE A 126 17.04 6.02 6.91
CA ILE A 126 17.94 6.39 8.01
C ILE A 126 19.17 5.47 8.11
N PRO A 127 19.06 4.13 8.11
CA PRO A 127 20.20 3.22 8.13
C PRO A 127 21.17 3.35 6.94
N LEU A 128 20.71 3.88 5.80
CA LEU A 128 21.49 4.05 4.58
C LEU A 128 22.28 5.36 4.55
N LEU A 129 21.99 6.28 5.47
CA LEU A 129 22.65 7.59 5.54
C LEU A 129 23.99 7.51 6.31
N PRO A 130 24.94 8.42 5.99
CA PRO A 130 26.13 8.61 6.81
C PRO A 130 25.74 8.84 8.28
N ASP A 131 26.43 8.16 9.18
CA ASP A 131 26.18 8.22 10.63
C ASP A 131 24.76 7.85 11.08
N LYS A 132 23.91 7.34 10.17
CA LYS A 132 22.50 7.02 10.40
C LYS A 132 21.67 8.21 10.88
N VAL A 133 21.98 9.40 10.36
CA VAL A 133 21.27 10.65 10.72
C VAL A 133 20.90 11.42 9.46
N MET A 134 19.69 11.98 9.43
CA MET A 134 19.28 12.92 8.39
C MET A 134 19.91 14.29 8.63
N ASN A 135 20.48 14.89 7.59
CA ASN A 135 20.97 16.26 7.69
C ASN A 135 19.80 17.26 7.85
N SER A 136 20.12 18.48 8.28
CA SER A 136 19.12 19.51 8.57
C SER A 136 18.28 19.91 7.36
N GLU A 137 18.82 19.80 6.14
CA GLU A 137 18.11 20.09 4.90
C GLU A 137 17.01 19.05 4.60
N ILE A 138 17.36 17.76 4.67
CA ILE A 138 16.41 16.65 4.49
C ILE A 138 15.31 16.72 5.55
N VAL A 139 15.67 16.92 6.83
CA VAL A 139 14.70 17.04 7.91
C VAL A 139 13.74 18.20 7.65
N ARG A 140 14.28 19.36 7.26
CA ARG A 140 13.46 20.56 6.98
C ARG A 140 12.51 20.33 5.81
N MET A 141 12.94 19.69 4.73
CA MET A 141 12.09 19.38 3.57
C MET A 141 11.00 18.36 3.95
N THR A 142 11.37 17.29 4.63
CA THR A 142 10.43 16.26 5.10
C THR A 142 9.36 16.85 6.01
N ILE A 143 9.76 17.65 7.02
CA ILE A 143 8.81 18.28 7.94
C ILE A 143 7.88 19.24 7.21
N ARG A 144 8.38 20.06 6.27
CA ARG A 144 7.52 20.95 5.47
C ARG A 144 6.47 20.18 4.69
N ASN A 145 6.86 19.08 4.04
CA ASN A 145 5.91 18.26 3.27
C ASN A 145 4.87 17.58 4.17
N ILE A 146 5.28 17.07 5.34
CA ILE A 146 4.36 16.48 6.32
C ILE A 146 3.37 17.52 6.85
N LEU A 147 3.86 18.69 7.27
CA LEU A 147 3.00 19.75 7.80
C LEU A 147 2.03 20.27 6.75
N ALA A 148 2.49 20.43 5.50
CA ALA A 148 1.64 20.83 4.39
C ALA A 148 0.54 19.79 4.14
N ALA A 149 0.88 18.50 4.11
CA ALA A 149 -0.10 17.43 3.98
C ALA A 149 -1.12 17.42 5.13
N LEU A 150 -0.67 17.58 6.37
CA LEU A 150 -1.55 17.64 7.55
C LEU A 150 -2.51 18.83 7.49
N ASP A 151 -2.01 20.00 7.08
CA ASP A 151 -2.84 21.21 6.94
C ASP A 151 -3.98 21.00 5.93
N PHE A 152 -3.70 20.39 4.79
CA PHE A 152 -4.73 19.99 3.81
C PHE A 152 -5.71 18.97 4.38
N LEU A 153 -5.21 17.94 5.08
CA LEU A 153 -6.06 16.89 5.67
C LEU A 153 -7.05 17.47 6.68
N HIS A 154 -6.63 18.45 7.49
CA HIS A 154 -7.46 19.06 8.51
C HIS A 154 -8.38 20.15 7.95
N THR A 155 -7.89 20.96 7.01
CA THR A 155 -8.62 22.17 6.56
C THR A 155 -9.55 21.89 5.38
N GLU A 156 -9.16 21.02 4.46
CA GLU A 156 -9.85 20.86 3.17
C GLU A 156 -10.48 19.48 2.99
N ALA A 157 -9.84 18.43 3.51
CA ALA A 157 -10.28 17.04 3.32
C ALA A 157 -10.95 16.42 4.56
N GLY A 158 -11.55 17.24 5.43
CA GLY A 158 -11.97 17.00 6.83
C GLY A 158 -12.77 15.73 7.20
N LEU A 159 -12.93 14.77 6.30
CA LEU A 159 -13.46 13.43 6.57
C LEU A 159 -12.63 12.61 7.57
N PHE A 160 -11.34 12.87 7.76
CA PHE A 160 -10.49 12.01 8.60
C PHE A 160 -10.78 12.15 10.08
N GLU A 161 -10.92 13.39 10.55
CA GLU A 161 -11.20 13.65 11.95
C GLU A 161 -12.59 13.13 12.31
N ASP A 162 -13.60 13.46 11.50
CA ASP A 162 -14.96 12.98 11.70
C ASP A 162 -15.06 11.45 11.65
N ALA A 163 -14.38 10.79 10.70
CA ALA A 163 -14.38 9.33 10.60
C ALA A 163 -13.71 8.66 11.80
N GLU A 164 -12.62 9.22 12.32
CA GLU A 164 -11.91 8.71 13.50
C GLU A 164 -12.72 8.93 14.79
N PHE A 165 -13.51 10.01 14.88
CA PHE A 165 -14.44 10.22 16.00
C PHE A 165 -15.62 9.26 15.99
N GLN A 166 -16.20 9.00 14.82
CA GLN A 166 -17.37 8.12 14.68
C GLN A 166 -17.00 6.64 14.75
N GLU A 167 -15.90 6.25 14.09
CA GLU A 167 -15.42 4.88 14.01
C GLU A 167 -13.91 4.80 14.26
N PRO A 168 -13.49 4.88 15.54
CA PRO A 168 -12.08 4.91 15.88
C PRO A 168 -11.36 3.66 15.37
N ILE A 169 -10.15 3.85 14.83
CA ILE A 169 -9.27 2.73 14.49
C ILE A 169 -9.15 1.79 15.72
N PRO A 170 -9.26 0.47 15.54
CA PRO A 170 -9.11 -0.47 16.64
C PRO A 170 -7.81 -0.22 17.36
N ARG A 171 -7.92 0.00 18.66
CA ARG A 171 -6.79 0.36 19.51
C ARG A 171 -6.99 -0.20 20.89
N LYS A 172 -5.88 -0.47 21.55
CA LYS A 172 -5.84 -0.85 22.95
C LYS A 172 -5.39 0.36 23.76
N THR A 173 -6.30 0.92 24.55
CA THR A 173 -5.98 2.00 25.49
C THR A 173 -5.43 1.40 26.78
N LEU A 174 -4.19 1.71 27.10
CA LEU A 174 -3.53 1.40 28.38
C LEU A 174 -3.47 2.68 29.22
N PRO A 175 -3.21 2.59 30.55
CA PRO A 175 -3.12 3.77 31.41
C PRO A 175 -2.07 4.81 30.96
N ASP A 176 -1.00 4.37 30.29
CA ASP A 176 0.14 5.20 29.89
C ASP A 176 0.26 5.42 28.37
N ARG A 177 -0.44 4.64 27.54
CA ARG A 177 -0.32 4.71 26.08
C ARG A 177 -1.50 4.07 25.34
N THR A 178 -1.64 4.44 24.09
CA THR A 178 -2.57 3.80 23.15
C THR A 178 -1.77 2.99 22.15
N ILE A 179 -2.12 1.71 22.00
CA ILE A 179 -1.54 0.82 20.99
C ILE A 179 -2.55 0.67 19.86
N TYR A 180 -2.23 1.18 18.69
CA TYR A 180 -3.08 1.04 17.50
C TYR A 180 -2.89 -0.36 16.91
N ASN A 181 -4.01 -1.02 16.60
CA ASN A 181 -3.99 -2.28 15.90
C ASN A 181 -4.04 -2.00 14.39
N LEU A 182 -2.94 -2.29 13.69
CA LEU A 182 -2.87 -2.18 12.24
C LEU A 182 -3.59 -3.41 11.65
N TYR A 183 -4.63 -3.19 10.86
CA TYR A 183 -5.31 -4.26 10.13
C TYR A 183 -4.32 -5.01 9.23
N LEU A 184 -4.68 -6.26 8.89
CA LEU A 184 -3.99 -7.04 7.86
C LEU A 184 -3.77 -6.15 6.63
N THR A 185 -2.51 -5.91 6.31
CA THR A 185 -2.15 -5.07 5.19
C THR A 185 -2.46 -5.83 3.90
N PRO A 186 -3.07 -5.16 2.91
CA PRO A 186 -3.20 -5.74 1.58
C PRO A 186 -1.84 -6.06 1.00
N ILE A 187 -1.74 -7.09 0.17
CA ILE A 187 -0.48 -7.44 -0.48
C ILE A 187 -0.29 -6.55 -1.71
N ALA A 188 0.88 -5.93 -1.81
CA ALA A 188 1.25 -5.09 -2.94
C ALA A 188 2.13 -5.84 -3.95
N TYR A 189 1.91 -5.55 -5.23
CA TYR A 189 2.58 -6.15 -6.36
C TYR A 189 3.09 -5.06 -7.31
N LEU A 190 4.26 -5.27 -7.90
CA LEU A 190 4.76 -4.43 -8.97
C LEU A 190 4.17 -4.93 -10.29
N VAL A 191 3.47 -4.05 -11.00
CA VAL A 191 2.84 -4.35 -12.29
C VAL A 191 3.33 -3.41 -13.38
N ARG A 192 3.37 -3.91 -14.61
CA ARG A 192 3.63 -3.12 -15.82
C ARG A 192 2.38 -3.02 -16.69
N ASN A 193 2.30 -1.97 -17.51
CA ASN A 193 1.21 -1.85 -18.47
C ASN A 193 1.41 -2.86 -19.62
N ALA A 194 0.52 -3.85 -19.69
CA ALA A 194 0.55 -4.92 -20.68
C ALA A 194 0.27 -4.43 -22.12
N ARG A 195 -0.35 -3.25 -22.29
CA ARG A 195 -0.65 -2.66 -23.61
C ARG A 195 0.51 -1.87 -24.23
N ALA A 196 1.63 -1.76 -23.52
CA ALA A 196 2.80 -0.99 -23.95
C ALA A 196 3.91 -1.87 -24.56
N VAL A 197 3.60 -3.11 -24.96
CA VAL A 197 4.51 -4.07 -25.59
C VAL A 197 4.00 -4.43 -26.97
#